data_AF-A0AAV7HN62-F1
#
_entry.id   AF-A0AAV7HN62-F1
#
_cell.length_a   1.000
_cell.length_b   1.000
_cell.length_c   1.000
_cell.angle_alpha   90.00
_cell.angle_beta   90.00
_cell.angle_gamma   90.00
#
_symmetry.space_group_name_H-M   'P 1'
#
loop_
_entity.id
_entity.type
_entity.pdbx_description
1 polymer ?
#
loop_
_entity_poly.entity_id
_entity_poly.type
_entity_poly.pdbx_seq_one_letter_code
_entity_poly.pdbx_strand_id
1 'polypeptide(L)'
;MLKAAKTSGCGGPIIFPLIVFFCFASAFRSSLGAGQDSQEVEAVNLVKRASERIKLKQYGEALELLNTAIEAYSELSEAYMQRAFVLRHLCRFEESEINYKKVLELKPGTAIEKELSQLSQAKNALNSAQNLFESGDFSKALEYVDKVVLVFSPGCMKAKHLKIKLLLALKDYSSAISETGYLLKEDDNNLDALLLRGRAYYYLADHDIASRHYQKGLRLDPEHNELKKAYFGLKNLLKKTKLAEDNAEKGKLRAAVEDFKSALALDPSHTAHNVNLYLGLCKVLVKLGRGNDAVSSCTEALNIDEELAEALTQRGEAKLIVEDWEGAVEDLQTAAKKSPEDMNIREALHRAEKALKLSKRKDWYKILGVSKTASIAEIKRAYKKLALQWHPDKNVENREEAETKFREIAAAYEVLGDDEKRVRYDRGEDIENMGMDMGGAGFNPFGGAGGGQQFTFQFEGGFPGGGFPGGFDLYQLDLPHQKKQILQCSIGFLFLFFSGKSPFMLILWNESIGLVLIFSALSVIVGLWVFSITNAILLFEVSQCKKW
;
A
#
# COMPACT_ATOMS: atom_id res chain seq x y z
N MET A 1 -89.66 -42.84 9.71
CA MET A 1 -89.66 -43.95 8.71
C MET A 1 -88.21 -44.41 8.56
N LEU A 2 -87.84 -45.68 8.48
CA LEU A 2 -88.62 -46.93 8.41
C LEU A 2 -88.13 -47.97 9.46
N LYS A 3 -88.87 -49.08 9.55
CA LYS A 3 -88.60 -50.27 10.39
C LYS A 3 -87.19 -50.84 10.09
N ALA A 4 -86.39 -51.39 11.02
CA ALA A 4 -86.63 -52.15 12.24
C ALA A 4 -87.21 -53.57 12.01
N ALA A 5 -86.34 -54.56 11.79
CA ALA A 5 -86.67 -55.98 11.80
C ALA A 5 -85.91 -56.68 12.95
N LYS A 6 -86.56 -57.60 13.67
CA LYS A 6 -86.07 -58.18 14.93
C LYS A 6 -86.63 -59.59 15.15
N THR A 7 -85.74 -60.58 15.22
CA THR A 7 -86.02 -61.98 15.59
C THR A 7 -84.80 -62.48 16.39
N SER A 8 -84.86 -62.83 17.68
CA SER A 8 -85.53 -63.97 18.33
C SER A 8 -85.03 -65.34 17.82
N GLY A 9 -84.41 -66.20 18.64
CA GLY A 9 -84.08 -66.09 20.08
C GLY A 9 -83.52 -67.41 20.67
N CYS A 10 -83.54 -67.54 22.01
CA CYS A 10 -83.18 -68.73 22.83
C CYS A 10 -81.66 -69.08 22.90
N GLY A 11 -81.18 -69.68 24.01
CA GLY A 11 -79.77 -70.11 24.12
C GLY A 11 -79.26 -70.70 25.45
N GLY A 12 -79.55 -70.12 26.62
CA GLY A 12 -79.07 -70.61 27.93
C GLY A 12 -77.62 -70.22 28.31
N PRO A 13 -77.15 -70.54 29.54
CA PRO A 13 -75.89 -70.02 30.09
C PRO A 13 -74.75 -71.07 30.18
N ILE A 14 -73.50 -70.66 29.90
CA ILE A 14 -72.28 -71.44 30.17
C ILE A 14 -71.20 -70.51 30.77
N ILE A 15 -70.33 -71.07 31.62
CA ILE A 15 -69.33 -70.39 32.45
C ILE A 15 -68.04 -70.08 31.65
N PHE A 16 -67.31 -69.05 32.09
CA PHE A 16 -65.97 -68.60 31.65
C PHE A 16 -64.96 -69.73 31.30
N PRO A 17 -64.02 -69.47 30.36
CA PRO A 17 -62.69 -69.04 30.83
C PRO A 17 -62.08 -67.83 30.07
N LEU A 18 -61.34 -67.01 30.82
CA LEU A 18 -60.78 -65.71 30.42
C LEU A 18 -59.40 -65.85 29.71
N ILE A 19 -59.27 -66.82 28.79
CA ILE A 19 -57.96 -67.30 28.30
C ILE A 19 -57.64 -66.89 26.85
N VAL A 20 -58.64 -66.81 25.96
CA VAL A 20 -58.42 -66.60 24.51
C VAL A 20 -57.80 -65.23 24.17
N PHE A 21 -58.04 -64.20 25.01
CA PHE A 21 -57.53 -62.85 24.77
C PHE A 21 -56.00 -62.73 24.94
N PHE A 22 -55.35 -63.64 25.66
CA PHE A 22 -53.89 -63.61 25.85
C PHE A 22 -53.11 -64.12 24.61
N CYS A 23 -53.67 -65.07 23.86
CA CYS A 23 -52.99 -65.66 22.70
C CYS A 23 -52.99 -64.78 21.46
N PHE A 24 -54.03 -63.97 21.24
CA PHE A 24 -54.01 -62.97 20.17
C PHE A 24 -53.05 -61.81 20.48
N ALA A 25 -52.94 -61.41 21.75
CA ALA A 25 -51.96 -60.41 22.18
C ALA A 25 -50.51 -60.89 21.96
N SER A 26 -50.19 -62.15 22.27
CA SER A 26 -48.83 -62.68 22.02
C SER A 26 -48.53 -62.88 20.54
N ALA A 27 -49.48 -63.35 19.73
CA ALA A 27 -49.29 -63.52 18.28
C ALA A 27 -49.11 -62.19 17.53
N PHE A 28 -49.82 -61.13 17.93
CA PHE A 28 -49.62 -59.80 17.36
C PHE A 28 -48.27 -59.21 17.79
N ARG A 29 -47.83 -59.49 19.03
CA ARG A 29 -46.55 -59.01 19.57
C ARG A 29 -45.33 -59.73 18.98
N SER A 30 -45.43 -61.01 18.61
CA SER A 30 -44.37 -61.70 17.86
C SER A 30 -44.30 -61.26 16.40
N SER A 31 -45.44 -60.97 15.76
CA SER A 31 -45.47 -60.40 14.41
C SER A 31 -44.94 -58.95 14.35
N LEU A 32 -45.12 -58.15 15.40
CA LEU A 32 -44.47 -56.84 15.53
C LEU A 32 -42.98 -57.01 15.81
N GLY A 33 -42.61 -57.83 16.80
CA GLY A 33 -41.22 -58.05 17.23
C GLY A 33 -40.31 -58.43 16.07
N ALA A 34 -40.65 -59.44 15.27
CA ALA A 34 -39.84 -59.85 14.12
C ALA A 34 -39.64 -58.75 13.05
N GLY A 35 -40.55 -57.77 12.97
CA GLY A 35 -40.36 -56.57 12.14
C GLY A 35 -39.46 -55.54 12.83
N GLN A 36 -39.73 -55.24 14.10
CA GLN A 36 -38.96 -54.28 14.90
C GLN A 36 -37.49 -54.69 15.04
N ASP A 37 -37.20 -55.97 15.31
CA ASP A 37 -35.85 -56.54 15.37
C ASP A 37 -35.05 -56.26 14.08
N SER A 38 -35.70 -56.33 12.92
CA SER A 38 -35.05 -56.08 11.63
C SER A 38 -34.74 -54.59 11.41
N GLN A 39 -35.64 -53.71 11.84
CA GLN A 39 -35.49 -52.24 11.73
C GLN A 39 -34.47 -51.69 12.73
N GLU A 40 -34.41 -52.23 13.94
CA GLU A 40 -33.38 -51.90 14.93
C GLU A 40 -31.98 -52.30 14.44
N VAL A 41 -31.82 -53.50 13.87
CA VAL A 41 -30.53 -53.95 13.31
C VAL A 41 -30.08 -53.05 12.14
N GLU A 42 -30.99 -52.60 11.28
CA GLU A 42 -30.67 -51.64 10.22
C GLU A 42 -30.25 -50.27 10.78
N ALA A 43 -31.04 -49.71 11.71
CA ALA A 43 -30.74 -48.44 12.37
C ALA A 43 -29.38 -48.45 13.10
N VAL A 44 -29.08 -49.52 13.84
CA VAL A 44 -27.80 -49.72 14.52
C VAL A 44 -26.63 -49.79 13.52
N ASN A 45 -26.82 -50.37 12.33
CA ASN A 45 -25.79 -50.39 11.30
C ASN A 45 -25.61 -49.02 10.60
N LEU A 46 -26.67 -48.23 10.46
CA LEU A 46 -26.58 -46.82 10.02
C LEU A 46 -25.83 -45.95 11.05
N VAL A 47 -26.10 -46.12 12.35
CA VAL A 47 -25.36 -45.45 13.44
C VAL A 47 -23.88 -45.81 13.45
N LYS A 48 -23.51 -47.08 13.19
CA LYS A 48 -22.09 -47.48 13.06
C LYS A 48 -21.40 -46.73 11.91
N ARG A 49 -22.02 -46.69 10.72
CA ARG A 49 -21.51 -45.93 9.56
C ARG A 49 -21.41 -44.43 9.85
N ALA A 50 -22.38 -43.85 10.54
CA ALA A 50 -22.31 -42.46 10.98
C ALA A 50 -21.11 -42.21 11.91
N SER A 51 -20.83 -43.12 12.84
CA SER A 51 -19.66 -43.03 13.74
C SER A 51 -18.31 -43.04 12.99
N GLU A 52 -18.25 -43.68 11.81
CA GLU A 52 -17.07 -43.67 10.94
C GLU A 52 -16.94 -42.32 10.22
N ARG A 53 -18.05 -41.79 9.68
CA ARG A 53 -18.09 -40.45 9.06
C ARG A 53 -17.78 -39.33 10.06
N ILE A 54 -18.19 -39.47 11.33
CA ILE A 54 -17.81 -38.56 12.42
C ILE A 54 -16.28 -38.55 12.63
N LYS A 55 -15.62 -39.71 12.65
CA LYS A 55 -14.15 -39.80 12.78
C LYS A 55 -13.43 -39.14 11.59
N LEU A 56 -14.02 -39.22 10.40
CA LEU A 56 -13.54 -38.53 9.18
C LEU A 56 -13.93 -37.04 9.12
N LYS A 57 -14.60 -36.48 10.15
CA LYS A 57 -15.14 -35.12 10.21
C LYS A 57 -16.18 -34.80 9.12
N GLN A 58 -16.77 -35.81 8.48
CA GLN A 58 -17.82 -35.70 7.47
C GLN A 58 -19.19 -35.51 8.15
N TYR A 59 -19.35 -34.39 8.86
CA TYR A 59 -20.51 -34.11 9.70
C TYR A 59 -21.85 -34.03 8.93
N GLY A 60 -21.83 -33.66 7.64
CA GLY A 60 -23.01 -33.65 6.76
C GLY A 60 -23.54 -35.06 6.51
N GLU A 61 -22.72 -35.92 5.89
CA GLU A 61 -23.04 -37.33 5.62
C GLU A 61 -23.41 -38.09 6.92
N ALA A 62 -22.73 -37.78 8.03
CA ALA A 62 -23.08 -38.35 9.34
C ALA A 62 -24.49 -37.93 9.81
N LEU A 63 -24.89 -36.67 9.60
CA LEU A 63 -26.22 -36.20 9.99
C LEU A 63 -27.33 -36.87 9.17
N GLU A 64 -27.11 -37.08 7.87
CA GLU A 64 -28.07 -37.78 6.98
C GLU A 64 -28.25 -39.25 7.41
N LEU A 65 -27.15 -39.97 7.66
CA LEU A 65 -27.18 -41.34 8.19
C LEU A 65 -27.90 -41.43 9.54
N LEU A 66 -27.74 -40.42 10.41
CA LEU A 66 -28.40 -40.39 11.72
C LEU A 66 -29.87 -39.99 11.66
N ASN A 67 -30.28 -39.19 10.66
CA ASN A 67 -31.70 -38.94 10.38
C ASN A 67 -32.39 -40.23 9.93
N THR A 68 -31.84 -40.91 8.91
CA THR A 68 -32.39 -42.18 8.39
C THR A 68 -32.42 -43.29 9.45
N ALA A 69 -31.44 -43.35 10.36
CA ALA A 69 -31.45 -44.28 11.49
C ALA A 69 -32.60 -44.02 12.48
N ILE A 70 -32.92 -42.74 12.76
CA ILE A 70 -34.01 -42.34 13.66
C ILE A 70 -35.38 -42.52 12.99
N GLU A 71 -35.46 -42.32 11.68
CA GLU A 71 -36.65 -42.60 10.87
C GLU A 71 -36.94 -44.11 10.79
N ALA A 72 -35.90 -44.95 10.74
CA ALA A 72 -36.02 -46.40 10.80
C ALA A 72 -36.39 -46.92 12.21
N TYR A 73 -35.80 -46.38 13.28
CA TYR A 73 -36.09 -46.78 14.66
C TYR A 73 -35.96 -45.63 15.68
N SER A 74 -37.11 -45.09 16.09
CA SER A 74 -37.21 -43.88 16.92
C SER A 74 -36.92 -44.06 18.43
N GLU A 75 -36.65 -45.28 18.90
CA GLU A 75 -36.32 -45.53 20.33
C GLU A 75 -34.79 -45.66 20.57
N LEU A 76 -33.98 -45.62 19.50
CA LEU A 76 -32.53 -45.80 19.56
C LEU A 76 -31.79 -44.61 20.19
N SER A 77 -31.65 -44.62 21.52
CA SER A 77 -30.99 -43.54 22.29
C SER A 77 -29.58 -43.17 21.80
N GLU A 78 -28.84 -44.12 21.22
CA GLU A 78 -27.50 -43.89 20.68
C GLU A 78 -27.52 -43.02 19.41
N ALA A 79 -28.55 -43.15 18.56
CA ALA A 79 -28.70 -42.34 17.36
C ALA A 79 -28.95 -40.87 17.72
N TYR A 80 -29.83 -40.59 18.69
CA TYR A 80 -30.05 -39.24 19.22
C TYR A 80 -28.79 -38.66 19.87
N MET A 81 -27.99 -39.47 20.58
CA MET A 81 -26.74 -39.01 21.18
C MET A 81 -25.70 -38.61 20.12
N GLN A 82 -25.46 -39.45 19.11
CA GLN A 82 -24.56 -39.11 18.01
C GLN A 82 -25.10 -37.94 17.16
N ARG A 83 -26.41 -37.85 16.96
CA ARG A 83 -27.05 -36.73 16.24
C ARG A 83 -26.88 -35.42 17.01
N ALA A 84 -27.07 -35.43 18.33
CA ALA A 84 -26.82 -34.26 19.17
C ALA A 84 -25.35 -33.80 19.07
N PHE A 85 -24.39 -34.73 19.12
CA PHE A 85 -22.97 -34.45 18.92
C PHE A 85 -22.69 -33.80 17.54
N VAL A 86 -23.19 -34.39 16.45
CA VAL A 86 -23.04 -33.84 15.09
C VAL A 86 -23.69 -32.45 14.96
N LEU A 87 -24.89 -32.26 15.50
CA LEU A 87 -25.59 -30.97 15.49
C LEU A 87 -24.82 -29.89 16.28
N ARG A 88 -24.20 -30.24 17.42
CA ARG A 88 -23.27 -29.35 18.15
C ARG A 88 -22.10 -28.94 17.26
N HIS A 89 -21.44 -29.90 16.62
CA HIS A 89 -20.30 -29.65 15.72
C HIS A 89 -20.64 -28.78 14.50
N LEU A 90 -21.91 -28.74 14.08
CA LEU A 90 -22.45 -27.90 13.01
C LEU A 90 -23.03 -26.55 13.47
N CYS A 91 -22.91 -26.18 14.76
CA CYS A 91 -23.56 -25.00 15.37
C CYS A 91 -25.09 -24.95 15.19
N ARG A 92 -25.74 -26.12 15.30
CA ARG A 92 -27.21 -26.27 15.40
C ARG A 92 -27.56 -26.58 16.86
N PHE A 93 -27.22 -25.65 17.75
CA PHE A 93 -27.21 -25.88 19.20
C PHE A 93 -28.60 -26.18 19.78
N GLU A 94 -29.64 -25.51 19.29
CA GLU A 94 -31.03 -25.68 19.73
C GLU A 94 -31.53 -27.10 19.42
N GLU A 95 -31.25 -27.59 18.19
CA GLU A 95 -31.58 -28.96 17.78
C GLU A 95 -30.76 -29.99 18.56
N SER A 96 -29.48 -29.71 18.82
CA SER A 96 -28.61 -30.55 19.65
C SER A 96 -29.15 -30.66 21.09
N GLU A 97 -29.62 -29.57 21.68
CA GLU A 97 -30.21 -29.52 23.02
C GLU A 97 -31.52 -30.35 23.10
N ILE A 98 -32.36 -30.27 22.07
CA ILE A 98 -33.57 -31.10 21.94
C ILE A 98 -33.20 -32.59 21.85
N ASN A 99 -32.18 -32.95 21.06
CA ASN A 99 -31.75 -34.35 20.94
C ASN A 99 -31.19 -34.87 22.27
N TYR A 100 -30.37 -34.10 23.01
CA TYR A 100 -29.91 -34.51 24.34
C TYR A 100 -31.04 -34.68 25.36
N LYS A 101 -32.06 -33.81 25.35
CA LYS A 101 -33.28 -33.98 26.16
C LYS A 101 -34.00 -35.29 25.80
N LYS A 102 -34.08 -35.64 24.51
CA LYS A 102 -34.70 -36.90 24.07
C LYS A 102 -33.92 -38.14 24.54
N VAL A 103 -32.59 -38.09 24.63
CA VAL A 103 -31.80 -39.19 25.24
C VAL A 103 -32.11 -39.34 26.73
N LEU A 104 -32.32 -38.24 27.46
CA LEU A 104 -32.70 -38.29 28.88
C LEU A 104 -34.11 -38.86 29.11
N GLU A 105 -35.05 -38.61 28.19
CA GLU A 105 -36.38 -39.26 28.19
C GLU A 105 -36.28 -40.78 27.95
N LEU A 106 -35.49 -41.20 26.96
CA LEU A 106 -35.34 -42.62 26.58
C LEU A 106 -34.51 -43.42 27.59
N LYS A 107 -33.52 -42.80 28.24
CA LYS A 107 -32.57 -43.48 29.13
C LYS A 107 -32.12 -42.58 30.29
N PRO A 108 -32.98 -42.36 31.30
CA PRO A 108 -32.62 -41.61 32.50
C PRO A 108 -31.43 -42.27 33.22
N GLY A 109 -30.52 -41.45 33.75
CA GLY A 109 -29.25 -41.89 34.35
C GLY A 109 -28.07 -42.01 33.37
N THR A 110 -28.25 -41.67 32.10
CA THR A 110 -27.12 -41.57 31.14
C THR A 110 -26.28 -40.31 31.43
N ALA A 111 -24.95 -40.45 31.49
CA ALA A 111 -24.01 -39.40 31.90
C ALA A 111 -23.77 -38.31 30.82
N ILE A 112 -24.79 -37.50 30.53
CA ILE A 112 -24.83 -36.51 29.42
C ILE A 112 -24.39 -35.11 29.88
N GLU A 113 -24.29 -34.86 31.18
CA GLU A 113 -23.96 -33.56 31.79
C GLU A 113 -22.73 -32.88 31.17
N LYS A 114 -21.69 -33.66 30.85
CA LYS A 114 -20.47 -33.18 30.20
C LYS A 114 -20.73 -32.64 28.79
N GLU A 115 -21.56 -33.31 27.99
CA GLU A 115 -21.90 -32.89 26.63
C GLU A 115 -22.83 -31.68 26.62
N LEU A 116 -23.77 -31.60 27.56
CA LEU A 116 -24.61 -30.41 27.78
C LEU A 116 -23.77 -29.20 28.25
N SER A 117 -22.77 -29.43 29.10
CA SER A 117 -21.79 -28.40 29.49
C SER A 117 -20.97 -27.91 28.30
N GLN A 118 -20.46 -28.82 27.45
CA GLN A 118 -19.76 -28.44 26.21
C GLN A 118 -20.67 -27.72 25.20
N LEU A 119 -21.94 -28.10 25.08
CA LEU A 119 -22.93 -27.40 24.24
C LEU A 119 -23.14 -25.97 24.75
N SER A 120 -23.36 -25.80 26.05
CA SER A 120 -23.54 -24.49 26.68
C SER A 120 -22.30 -23.60 26.49
N GLN A 121 -21.09 -24.15 26.72
CA GLN A 121 -19.84 -23.45 26.48
C GLN A 121 -19.66 -23.04 25.01
N ALA A 122 -19.97 -23.92 24.05
CA ALA A 122 -19.89 -23.63 22.62
C ALA A 122 -20.84 -22.51 22.19
N LYS A 123 -22.09 -22.58 22.65
CA LYS A 123 -23.15 -21.58 22.37
C LYS A 123 -22.80 -20.22 22.99
N ASN A 124 -22.38 -20.21 24.25
CA ASN A 124 -22.00 -18.98 24.94
C ASN A 124 -20.74 -18.34 24.32
N ALA A 125 -19.73 -19.14 23.96
CA ALA A 125 -18.53 -18.63 23.30
C ALA A 125 -18.82 -18.02 21.92
N LEU A 126 -19.69 -18.64 21.10
CA LEU A 126 -20.09 -18.06 19.81
C LEU A 126 -20.88 -16.76 19.99
N ASN A 127 -21.84 -16.73 20.92
CA ASN A 127 -22.62 -15.53 21.21
C ASN A 127 -21.73 -14.40 21.75
N SER A 128 -20.79 -14.69 22.66
CA SER A 128 -19.80 -13.73 23.14
C SER A 128 -18.91 -13.21 22.00
N ALA A 129 -18.47 -14.07 21.08
CA ALA A 129 -17.71 -13.64 19.91
C ALA A 129 -18.50 -12.71 18.97
N GLN A 130 -19.80 -12.96 18.78
CA GLN A 130 -20.68 -12.08 17.99
C GLN A 130 -20.85 -10.72 18.68
N ASN A 131 -21.18 -10.71 19.98
CA ASN A 131 -21.32 -9.47 20.75
C ASN A 131 -20.02 -8.64 20.76
N LEU A 132 -18.85 -9.29 20.89
CA LEU A 132 -17.54 -8.61 20.86
C LEU A 132 -17.15 -8.13 19.45
N PHE A 133 -17.58 -8.82 18.39
CA PHE A 133 -17.44 -8.33 17.01
C PHE A 133 -18.29 -7.07 16.78
N GLU A 134 -19.53 -7.05 17.29
CA GLU A 134 -20.42 -5.89 17.21
C GLU A 134 -19.93 -4.71 18.08
N SER A 135 -19.25 -4.97 19.20
CA SER A 135 -18.61 -3.93 20.03
C SER A 135 -17.21 -3.51 19.54
N GLY A 136 -16.71 -4.04 18.42
CA GLY A 136 -15.40 -3.70 17.84
C GLY A 136 -14.18 -4.32 18.54
N ASP A 137 -14.38 -5.23 19.49
CA ASP A 137 -13.34 -5.80 20.36
C ASP A 137 -12.70 -7.04 19.68
N PHE A 138 -12.23 -6.84 18.43
CA PHE A 138 -11.94 -7.92 17.47
C PHE A 138 -10.89 -8.95 17.93
N SER A 139 -9.89 -8.54 18.73
CA SER A 139 -8.87 -9.46 19.27
C SER A 139 -9.46 -10.47 20.24
N LYS A 140 -10.27 -10.01 21.20
CA LYS A 140 -10.98 -10.87 22.16
C LYS A 140 -12.00 -11.75 21.45
N ALA A 141 -12.73 -11.19 20.48
CA ALA A 141 -13.68 -11.94 19.66
C ALA A 141 -12.99 -13.09 18.92
N LEU A 142 -11.80 -12.86 18.33
CA LEU A 142 -11.02 -13.89 17.64
C LEU A 142 -10.67 -15.05 18.58
N GLU A 143 -10.22 -14.78 19.80
CA GLU A 143 -9.97 -15.85 20.78
C GLU A 143 -11.20 -16.72 21.07
N TYR A 144 -12.38 -16.12 21.21
CA TYR A 144 -13.62 -16.87 21.42
C TYR A 144 -14.00 -17.70 20.20
N VAL A 145 -13.83 -17.17 18.98
CA VAL A 145 -14.06 -17.93 17.75
C VAL A 145 -13.08 -19.08 17.59
N ASP A 146 -11.78 -18.90 17.87
CA ASP A 146 -10.81 -20.00 17.79
C ASP A 146 -11.07 -21.08 18.84
N LYS A 147 -11.53 -20.72 20.04
CA LYS A 147 -12.04 -21.71 21.02
C LYS A 147 -13.22 -22.50 20.45
N VAL A 148 -14.16 -21.85 19.75
CA VAL A 148 -15.29 -22.52 19.06
C VAL A 148 -14.81 -23.42 17.91
N VAL A 149 -13.97 -22.93 17.00
CA VAL A 149 -13.54 -23.66 15.80
C VAL A 149 -12.59 -24.82 16.13
N LEU A 150 -11.64 -24.63 17.04
CA LEU A 150 -10.61 -25.63 17.34
C LEU A 150 -11.08 -26.69 18.36
N VAL A 151 -11.83 -26.29 19.39
CA VAL A 151 -12.17 -27.17 20.53
C VAL A 151 -13.60 -27.69 20.45
N PHE A 152 -14.59 -26.81 20.24
CA PHE A 152 -16.00 -27.17 20.44
C PHE A 152 -16.76 -27.61 19.18
N SER A 153 -16.48 -27.02 18.02
CA SER A 153 -17.29 -27.13 16.81
C SER A 153 -16.52 -26.94 15.48
N PRO A 154 -15.52 -27.76 15.15
CA PRO A 154 -14.79 -27.71 13.86
C PRO A 154 -15.63 -27.69 12.57
N GLY A 155 -16.87 -28.21 12.57
CA GLY A 155 -17.77 -28.18 11.42
C GLY A 155 -18.56 -26.88 11.26
N CYS A 156 -18.38 -25.90 12.16
CA CYS A 156 -19.23 -24.72 12.25
C CYS A 156 -18.85 -23.65 11.22
N MET A 157 -19.48 -23.70 10.05
CA MET A 157 -19.31 -22.70 8.98
C MET A 157 -19.56 -21.27 9.45
N LYS A 158 -20.56 -21.04 10.32
CA LYS A 158 -20.84 -19.73 10.94
C LYS A 158 -19.63 -19.19 11.71
N ALA A 159 -18.93 -20.02 12.48
CA ALA A 159 -17.74 -19.63 13.22
C ALA A 159 -16.53 -19.45 12.30
N LYS A 160 -16.31 -20.33 11.31
CA LYS A 160 -15.27 -20.15 10.28
C LYS A 160 -15.43 -18.81 9.54
N HIS A 161 -16.66 -18.47 9.12
CA HIS A 161 -16.98 -17.20 8.45
C HIS A 161 -16.80 -15.98 9.37
N LEU A 162 -17.16 -16.08 10.65
CA LEU A 162 -16.91 -15.03 11.63
C LEU A 162 -15.40 -14.83 11.88
N LYS A 163 -14.61 -15.91 11.96
CA LYS A 163 -13.14 -15.85 12.08
C LYS A 163 -12.54 -15.04 10.93
N ILE A 164 -12.93 -15.34 9.70
CA ILE A 164 -12.42 -14.63 8.51
C ILE A 164 -12.81 -13.15 8.54
N LYS A 165 -14.05 -12.81 8.96
CA LYS A 165 -14.48 -11.40 9.12
C LYS A 165 -13.65 -10.67 10.20
N LEU A 166 -13.30 -11.35 11.29
CA LEU A 166 -12.42 -10.83 12.34
C LEU A 166 -10.99 -10.61 11.85
N LEU A 167 -10.41 -11.55 11.11
CA LEU A 167 -9.07 -11.42 10.53
C LEU A 167 -9.00 -10.25 9.53
N LEU A 168 -10.03 -10.06 8.69
CA LEU A 168 -10.15 -8.88 7.82
C LEU A 168 -10.21 -7.56 8.62
N ALA A 169 -10.98 -7.52 9.72
CA ALA A 169 -11.08 -6.33 10.57
C ALA A 169 -9.76 -6.02 11.32
N LEU A 170 -9.00 -7.06 11.70
CA LEU A 170 -7.66 -6.96 12.28
C LEU A 170 -6.56 -6.70 11.23
N LYS A 171 -6.92 -6.56 9.95
CA LYS A 171 -6.01 -6.39 8.79
C LYS A 171 -5.05 -7.57 8.53
N ASP A 172 -5.25 -8.73 9.14
CA ASP A 172 -4.52 -9.96 8.77
C ASP A 172 -5.17 -10.62 7.54
N TYR A 173 -4.90 -10.01 6.39
CA TYR A 173 -5.31 -10.54 5.10
C TYR A 173 -4.63 -11.88 4.78
N SER A 174 -3.47 -12.17 5.37
CA SER A 174 -2.69 -13.38 5.11
C SER A 174 -3.39 -14.63 5.68
N SER A 175 -3.83 -14.56 6.94
CA SER A 175 -4.64 -15.62 7.56
C SER A 175 -6.04 -15.69 6.97
N ALA A 176 -6.65 -14.55 6.58
CA ALA A 176 -7.93 -14.56 5.86
C ALA A 176 -7.83 -15.32 4.51
N ILE A 177 -6.69 -15.19 3.80
CA ILE A 177 -6.41 -15.92 2.55
C ILE A 177 -6.12 -17.41 2.81
N SER A 178 -5.52 -17.78 3.94
CA SER A 178 -5.33 -19.21 4.26
C SER A 178 -6.65 -19.89 4.66
N GLU A 179 -7.42 -19.29 5.56
CA GLU A 179 -8.72 -19.80 6.05
C GLU A 179 -9.75 -19.92 4.91
N THR A 180 -9.91 -18.88 4.07
CA THR A 180 -10.76 -19.00 2.86
C THR A 180 -10.23 -20.01 1.85
N GLY A 181 -8.91 -20.26 1.85
CA GLY A 181 -8.27 -21.27 1.00
C GLY A 181 -8.53 -22.71 1.47
N TYR A 182 -8.82 -22.93 2.76
CA TYR A 182 -9.33 -24.20 3.25
C TYR A 182 -10.82 -24.36 2.95
N LEU A 183 -11.63 -23.31 3.14
CA LEU A 183 -13.05 -23.34 2.78
C LEU A 183 -13.30 -23.67 1.31
N LEU A 184 -12.52 -23.10 0.37
CA LEU A 184 -12.65 -23.38 -1.06
C LEU A 184 -12.10 -24.75 -1.49
N LYS A 185 -11.43 -25.49 -0.58
CA LYS A 185 -11.09 -26.91 -0.77
C LYS A 185 -12.18 -27.85 -0.23
N GLU A 186 -12.96 -27.39 0.75
CA GLU A 186 -14.15 -28.09 1.24
C GLU A 186 -15.34 -27.90 0.28
N ASP A 187 -15.57 -26.66 -0.18
CA ASP A 187 -16.58 -26.28 -1.17
C ASP A 187 -16.07 -25.12 -2.05
N ASP A 188 -15.69 -25.44 -3.29
CA ASP A 188 -15.19 -24.48 -4.28
C ASP A 188 -16.27 -23.48 -4.78
N ASN A 189 -17.56 -23.75 -4.51
CA ASN A 189 -18.68 -22.87 -4.86
C ASN A 189 -19.15 -21.96 -3.71
N ASN A 190 -18.48 -21.99 -2.55
CA ASN A 190 -18.87 -21.23 -1.37
C ASN A 190 -18.81 -19.71 -1.62
N LEU A 191 -19.99 -19.09 -1.78
CA LEU A 191 -20.14 -17.65 -2.11
C LEU A 191 -19.51 -16.73 -1.05
N ASP A 192 -19.69 -17.04 0.23
CA ASP A 192 -19.10 -16.28 1.35
C ASP A 192 -17.58 -16.39 1.34
N ALA A 193 -17.01 -17.57 1.09
CA ALA A 193 -15.57 -17.76 0.99
C ALA A 193 -14.98 -17.02 -0.22
N LEU A 194 -15.65 -17.03 -1.38
CA LEU A 194 -15.26 -16.25 -2.56
C LEU A 194 -15.31 -14.74 -2.30
N LEU A 195 -16.37 -14.25 -1.64
CA LEU A 195 -16.53 -12.85 -1.26
C LEU A 195 -15.44 -12.40 -0.28
N LEU A 196 -15.23 -13.14 0.80
CA LEU A 196 -14.27 -12.78 1.85
C LEU A 196 -12.82 -12.89 1.35
N ARG A 197 -12.52 -13.88 0.50
CA ARG A 197 -11.23 -14.01 -0.17
C ARG A 197 -10.97 -12.86 -1.14
N GLY A 198 -11.98 -12.47 -1.92
CA GLY A 198 -11.91 -11.28 -2.78
C GLY A 198 -11.65 -10.00 -1.98
N ARG A 199 -12.27 -9.86 -0.79
CA ARG A 199 -12.03 -8.72 0.13
C ARG A 199 -10.60 -8.71 0.69
N ALA A 200 -10.01 -9.87 0.98
CA ALA A 200 -8.63 -9.96 1.44
C ALA A 200 -7.62 -9.50 0.35
N TYR A 201 -7.73 -10.02 -0.87
CA TYR A 201 -6.89 -9.58 -1.99
C TYR A 201 -7.13 -8.12 -2.38
N TYR A 202 -8.37 -7.64 -2.28
CA TYR A 202 -8.71 -6.24 -2.49
C TYR A 202 -7.90 -5.33 -1.57
N TYR A 203 -7.89 -5.58 -0.24
CA TYR A 203 -7.14 -4.72 0.68
C TYR A 203 -5.61 -4.83 0.55
N LEU A 204 -5.09 -5.92 -0.02
CA LEU A 204 -3.69 -6.07 -0.44
C LEU A 204 -3.36 -5.35 -1.76
N ALA A 205 -4.33 -4.70 -2.41
CA ALA A 205 -4.26 -4.11 -3.74
C ALA A 205 -4.03 -5.12 -4.89
N ASP A 206 -4.22 -6.43 -4.64
CA ASP A 206 -4.24 -7.51 -5.64
C ASP A 206 -5.57 -7.50 -6.44
N HIS A 207 -5.87 -6.36 -7.05
CA HIS A 207 -7.14 -6.02 -7.68
C HIS A 207 -7.59 -7.02 -8.76
N ASP A 208 -6.65 -7.57 -9.52
CA ASP A 208 -6.94 -8.60 -10.53
C ASP A 208 -7.38 -9.93 -9.91
N ILE A 209 -6.81 -10.32 -8.77
CA ILE A 209 -7.16 -11.58 -8.07
C ILE A 209 -8.50 -11.40 -7.35
N ALA A 210 -8.71 -10.24 -6.70
CA ALA A 210 -9.98 -9.86 -6.11
C ALA A 210 -11.12 -9.87 -7.15
N SER A 211 -10.90 -9.23 -8.31
CA SER A 211 -11.84 -9.21 -9.43
C SER A 211 -12.19 -10.60 -9.94
N ARG A 212 -11.21 -11.53 -10.06
CA ARG A 212 -11.46 -12.92 -10.45
C ARG A 212 -12.33 -13.67 -9.44
N HIS A 213 -12.08 -13.52 -8.14
CA HIS A 213 -12.90 -14.15 -7.10
C HIS A 213 -14.33 -13.60 -7.06
N TYR A 214 -14.52 -12.28 -7.15
CA TYR A 214 -15.84 -11.67 -7.24
C TYR A 214 -16.60 -12.11 -8.50
N GLN A 215 -15.93 -12.16 -9.66
CA GLN A 215 -16.52 -12.66 -10.89
C GLN A 215 -16.91 -14.14 -10.82
N LYS A 216 -16.15 -14.99 -10.10
CA LYS A 216 -16.55 -16.38 -9.88
C LYS A 216 -17.84 -16.45 -9.05
N GLY A 217 -17.92 -15.71 -7.95
CA GLY A 217 -19.13 -15.65 -7.13
C GLY A 217 -20.35 -15.17 -7.91
N LEU A 218 -20.21 -14.11 -8.72
CA LEU A 218 -21.30 -13.57 -9.56
C LEU A 218 -21.69 -14.46 -10.76
N ARG A 219 -20.93 -15.52 -11.07
CA ARG A 219 -21.36 -16.56 -12.03
C ARG A 219 -22.18 -17.67 -11.36
N LEU A 220 -22.02 -17.85 -10.06
CA LEU A 220 -22.73 -18.85 -9.25
C LEU A 220 -24.06 -18.27 -8.74
N ASP A 221 -24.03 -17.06 -8.19
CA ASP A 221 -25.22 -16.27 -7.85
C ASP A 221 -25.12 -14.86 -8.48
N PRO A 222 -25.77 -14.64 -9.63
CA PRO A 222 -25.85 -13.33 -10.28
C PRO A 222 -26.57 -12.25 -9.47
N GLU A 223 -27.35 -12.60 -8.44
CA GLU A 223 -28.12 -11.65 -7.61
C GLU A 223 -27.47 -11.33 -6.25
N HIS A 224 -26.35 -11.97 -5.90
CA HIS A 224 -25.69 -11.80 -4.61
C HIS A 224 -25.25 -10.34 -4.32
N ASN A 225 -26.06 -9.62 -3.54
CA ASN A 225 -25.94 -8.18 -3.30
C ASN A 225 -24.54 -7.77 -2.80
N GLU A 226 -23.98 -8.49 -1.82
CA GLU A 226 -22.64 -8.19 -1.27
C GLU A 226 -21.49 -8.44 -2.25
N LEU A 227 -21.66 -9.34 -3.22
CA LEU A 227 -20.69 -9.56 -4.32
C LEU A 227 -20.85 -8.49 -5.40
N LYS A 228 -22.10 -8.10 -5.74
CA LYS A 228 -22.36 -6.96 -6.64
C LYS A 228 -21.69 -5.69 -6.11
N LYS A 229 -21.93 -5.34 -4.84
CA LYS A 229 -21.31 -4.18 -4.18
C LYS A 229 -19.79 -4.22 -4.26
N ALA A 230 -19.17 -5.33 -3.87
CA ALA A 230 -17.71 -5.45 -3.85
C ALA A 230 -17.09 -5.37 -5.26
N TYR A 231 -17.68 -6.05 -6.25
CA TYR A 231 -17.23 -5.99 -7.63
C TYR A 231 -17.39 -4.60 -8.27
N PHE A 232 -18.55 -3.97 -8.13
CA PHE A 232 -18.80 -2.64 -8.70
C PHE A 232 -18.06 -1.53 -7.96
N GLY A 233 -17.85 -1.65 -6.65
CA GLY A 233 -16.99 -0.76 -5.86
C GLY A 233 -15.55 -0.78 -6.36
N LEU A 234 -14.93 -1.96 -6.45
CA LEU A 234 -13.60 -2.15 -7.05
C LEU A 234 -13.53 -1.60 -8.49
N LYS A 235 -14.51 -1.93 -9.33
CA LYS A 235 -14.57 -1.45 -10.72
C LYS A 235 -14.69 0.08 -10.81
N ASN A 236 -15.38 0.72 -9.87
CA ASN A 236 -15.48 2.17 -9.79
C ASN A 236 -14.17 2.81 -9.31
N LEU A 237 -13.54 2.25 -8.28
CA LEU A 237 -12.22 2.68 -7.78
C LEU A 237 -11.18 2.65 -8.90
N LEU A 238 -11.00 1.50 -9.57
CA LEU A 238 -10.05 1.37 -10.68
C LEU A 238 -10.35 2.31 -11.85
N LYS A 239 -11.63 2.56 -12.16
CA LYS A 239 -12.03 3.54 -13.19
C LYS A 239 -11.65 4.96 -12.77
N LYS A 240 -11.80 5.32 -11.50
CA LYS A 240 -11.47 6.65 -10.97
C LYS A 240 -9.97 6.88 -10.83
N THR A 241 -9.21 5.89 -10.35
CA THR A 241 -7.74 5.91 -10.34
C THR A 241 -7.19 6.14 -11.76
N LYS A 242 -7.61 5.33 -12.74
CA LYS A 242 -7.17 5.48 -14.14
C LYS A 242 -7.56 6.81 -14.76
N LEU A 243 -8.72 7.38 -14.41
CA LEU A 243 -9.12 8.71 -14.89
C LEU A 243 -8.24 9.83 -14.31
N ALA A 244 -7.83 9.71 -13.04
CA ALA A 244 -6.91 10.67 -12.41
C ALA A 244 -5.51 10.61 -13.03
N GLU A 245 -5.00 9.39 -13.27
CA GLU A 245 -3.73 9.12 -13.96
C GLU A 245 -3.75 9.67 -15.40
N ASP A 246 -4.77 9.31 -16.19
CA ASP A 246 -5.02 9.82 -17.54
C ASP A 246 -5.01 11.36 -17.58
N ASN A 247 -5.67 12.01 -16.61
CA ASN A 247 -5.75 13.47 -16.55
C ASN A 247 -4.42 14.10 -16.10
N ALA A 248 -3.62 13.42 -15.26
CA ALA A 248 -2.29 13.87 -14.86
C ALA A 248 -1.30 13.80 -16.03
N GLU A 249 -1.29 12.70 -16.79
CA GLU A 249 -0.46 12.53 -18.00
C GLU A 249 -0.83 13.56 -19.08
N LYS A 250 -2.12 13.83 -19.28
CA LYS A 250 -2.63 14.81 -20.26
C LYS A 250 -2.47 16.26 -19.79
N GLY A 251 -1.71 16.52 -18.72
CA GLY A 251 -1.43 17.86 -18.19
C GLY A 251 -2.64 18.59 -17.59
N LYS A 252 -3.79 17.91 -17.40
CA LYS A 252 -5.02 18.47 -16.84
C LYS A 252 -4.98 18.49 -15.31
N LEU A 253 -3.90 19.05 -14.74
CA LEU A 253 -3.54 18.93 -13.32
C LEU A 253 -4.71 19.23 -12.37
N ARG A 254 -5.48 20.31 -12.62
CA ARG A 254 -6.65 20.68 -11.78
C ARG A 254 -7.77 19.62 -11.79
N ALA A 255 -8.00 18.95 -12.91
CA ALA A 255 -8.98 17.86 -12.98
C ALA A 255 -8.44 16.60 -12.29
N ALA A 256 -7.16 16.27 -12.50
CA ALA A 256 -6.50 15.15 -11.84
C ALA A 256 -6.53 15.25 -10.31
N VAL A 257 -6.31 16.44 -9.72
CA VAL A 257 -6.45 16.67 -8.27
C VAL A 257 -7.82 16.24 -7.74
N GLU A 258 -8.90 16.65 -8.41
CA GLU A 258 -10.26 16.34 -7.96
C GLU A 258 -10.65 14.89 -8.29
N ASP A 259 -10.15 14.30 -9.37
CA ASP A 259 -10.29 12.86 -9.64
C ASP A 259 -9.57 12.01 -8.58
N PHE A 260 -8.32 12.33 -8.20
CA PHE A 260 -7.58 11.65 -7.12
C PHE A 260 -8.31 11.74 -5.78
N LYS A 261 -8.75 12.93 -5.37
CA LYS A 261 -9.58 13.11 -4.16
C LYS A 261 -10.86 12.28 -4.22
N SER A 262 -11.53 12.24 -5.37
CA SER A 262 -12.75 11.46 -5.54
C SER A 262 -12.51 9.94 -5.56
N ALA A 263 -11.28 9.49 -5.83
CA ALA A 263 -10.88 8.08 -5.68
C ALA A 263 -10.60 7.73 -4.21
N LEU A 264 -9.83 8.57 -3.50
CA LEU A 264 -9.56 8.45 -2.06
C LEU A 264 -10.86 8.43 -1.22
N ALA A 265 -11.86 9.22 -1.64
CA ALA A 265 -13.17 9.27 -0.99
C ALA A 265 -14.05 8.01 -1.19
N LEU A 266 -13.66 7.04 -2.04
CA LEU A 266 -14.42 5.80 -2.22
C LEU A 266 -14.16 4.79 -1.11
N ASP A 267 -12.92 4.69 -0.64
CA ASP A 267 -12.53 3.77 0.43
C ASP A 267 -11.32 4.29 1.22
N PRO A 268 -11.54 5.10 2.27
CA PRO A 268 -10.46 5.57 3.15
C PRO A 268 -9.73 4.44 3.91
N SER A 269 -10.33 3.24 4.02
CA SER A 269 -9.76 2.13 4.79
C SER A 269 -8.67 1.35 4.04
N HIS A 270 -8.64 1.46 2.71
CA HIS A 270 -7.75 0.71 1.83
C HIS A 270 -6.35 1.32 1.72
N THR A 271 -5.59 1.23 2.82
CA THR A 271 -4.24 1.82 2.97
C THR A 271 -3.31 1.52 1.79
N ALA A 272 -3.16 0.26 1.38
CA ALA A 272 -2.18 -0.17 0.36
C ALA A 272 -2.36 0.53 -1.02
N HIS A 273 -3.60 0.81 -1.43
CA HIS A 273 -3.86 1.55 -2.68
C HIS A 273 -3.87 3.07 -2.45
N ASN A 274 -4.30 3.51 -1.27
CA ASN A 274 -4.34 4.93 -0.93
C ASN A 274 -2.95 5.59 -0.86
N VAL A 275 -1.89 4.84 -0.52
CA VAL A 275 -0.48 5.31 -0.67
C VAL A 275 -0.23 5.85 -2.08
N ASN A 276 -0.55 5.05 -3.10
CA ASN A 276 -0.32 5.39 -4.50
C ASN A 276 -1.20 6.56 -4.96
N LEU A 277 -2.43 6.67 -4.45
CA LEU A 277 -3.32 7.81 -4.72
C LEU A 277 -2.83 9.10 -4.07
N TYR A 278 -2.36 9.07 -2.81
CA TYR A 278 -1.77 10.23 -2.13
C TYR A 278 -0.46 10.68 -2.79
N LEU A 279 0.39 9.74 -3.19
CA LEU A 279 1.62 10.00 -3.96
C LEU A 279 1.31 10.61 -5.33
N GLY A 280 0.34 10.07 -6.07
CA GLY A 280 -0.12 10.62 -7.36
C GLY A 280 -0.69 12.03 -7.22
N LEU A 281 -1.53 12.26 -6.19
CA LEU A 281 -2.06 13.57 -5.84
C LEU A 281 -0.93 14.56 -5.50
N CYS A 282 0.03 14.17 -4.67
CA CYS A 282 1.17 15.00 -4.29
C CYS A 282 1.99 15.42 -5.54
N LYS A 283 2.37 14.47 -6.41
CA LYS A 283 3.06 14.74 -7.69
C LYS A 283 2.34 15.76 -8.57
N VAL A 284 0.99 15.70 -8.61
CA VAL A 284 0.18 16.66 -9.38
C VAL A 284 0.13 18.03 -8.69
N LEU A 285 0.09 18.08 -7.36
CA LEU A 285 0.07 19.34 -6.59
C LEU A 285 1.42 20.08 -6.64
N VAL A 286 2.55 19.35 -6.58
CA VAL A 286 3.90 19.90 -6.82
C VAL A 286 3.96 20.54 -8.21
N LYS A 287 3.56 19.81 -9.26
CA LYS A 287 3.50 20.32 -10.65
C LYS A 287 2.54 21.51 -10.84
N LEU A 288 1.58 21.70 -9.93
CA LEU A 288 0.62 22.81 -9.94
C LEU A 288 1.08 24.00 -9.06
N GLY A 289 2.24 23.91 -8.40
CA GLY A 289 2.76 24.94 -7.50
C GLY A 289 2.05 25.03 -6.15
N ARG A 290 1.24 24.03 -5.78
CA ARG A 290 0.45 24.00 -4.53
C ARG A 290 1.24 23.35 -3.40
N GLY A 291 2.33 24.01 -2.99
CA GLY A 291 3.28 23.49 -1.98
C GLY A 291 2.61 22.96 -0.71
N ASN A 292 1.80 23.77 -0.02
CA ASN A 292 1.14 23.37 1.23
C ASN A 292 0.23 22.13 1.08
N ASP A 293 -0.60 22.08 0.03
CA ASP A 293 -1.46 20.92 -0.23
C ASP A 293 -0.64 19.67 -0.59
N ALA A 294 0.48 19.84 -1.29
CA ALA A 294 1.39 18.77 -1.65
C ALA A 294 2.13 18.21 -0.41
N VAL A 295 2.64 19.06 0.49
CA VAL A 295 3.27 18.62 1.75
C VAL A 295 2.29 17.80 2.59
N SER A 296 1.03 18.23 2.71
CA SER A 296 -0.02 17.45 3.37
C SER A 296 -0.26 16.11 2.66
N SER A 297 -0.46 16.11 1.34
CA SER A 297 -0.75 14.88 0.57
C SER A 297 0.39 13.86 0.62
N CYS A 298 1.65 14.30 0.49
CA CYS A 298 2.81 13.41 0.64
C CYS A 298 2.99 12.94 2.09
N THR A 299 2.60 13.72 3.09
CA THR A 299 2.66 13.28 4.49
C THR A 299 1.64 12.18 4.77
N GLU A 300 0.43 12.23 4.20
CA GLU A 300 -0.52 11.10 4.31
C GLU A 300 -0.06 9.83 3.59
N ALA A 301 0.77 9.92 2.54
CA ALA A 301 1.44 8.75 1.97
C ALA A 301 2.48 8.18 2.95
N LEU A 302 3.32 9.04 3.54
CA LEU A 302 4.38 8.66 4.47
C LEU A 302 3.86 8.20 5.85
N ASN A 303 2.65 8.62 6.24
CA ASN A 303 1.93 8.10 7.41
C ASN A 303 1.53 6.61 7.26
N ILE A 304 1.54 6.07 6.03
CA ILE A 304 1.21 4.69 5.71
C ILE A 304 2.46 3.88 5.33
N ASP A 305 3.39 4.49 4.58
CA ASP A 305 4.70 3.91 4.22
C ASP A 305 5.80 4.97 4.38
N GLU A 306 6.44 4.98 5.55
CA GLU A 306 7.52 5.91 5.90
C GLU A 306 8.79 5.73 5.03
N GLU A 307 8.99 4.54 4.45
CA GLU A 307 10.21 4.20 3.71
C GLU A 307 10.18 4.65 2.25
N LEU A 308 9.03 5.16 1.78
CA LEU A 308 8.74 5.48 0.39
C LEU A 308 9.55 6.67 -0.14
N ALA A 309 10.75 6.38 -0.65
CA ALA A 309 11.73 7.36 -1.15
C ALA A 309 11.16 8.35 -2.19
N GLU A 310 10.20 7.93 -3.04
CA GLU A 310 9.57 8.84 -3.99
C GLU A 310 8.61 9.84 -3.30
N ALA A 311 7.92 9.43 -2.24
CA ALA A 311 7.08 10.33 -1.45
C ALA A 311 7.92 11.30 -0.62
N LEU A 312 9.04 10.86 -0.03
CA LEU A 312 10.03 11.75 0.59
C LEU A 312 10.56 12.78 -0.42
N THR A 313 10.94 12.33 -1.62
CA THR A 313 11.45 13.21 -2.68
C THR A 313 10.42 14.28 -3.08
N GLN A 314 9.16 13.87 -3.30
CA GLN A 314 8.08 14.80 -3.64
C GLN A 314 7.65 15.70 -2.48
N ARG A 315 7.78 15.26 -1.21
CA ARG A 315 7.60 16.13 -0.04
C ARG A 315 8.71 17.17 0.06
N GLY A 316 9.96 16.79 -0.22
CA GLY A 316 11.10 17.72 -0.32
C GLY A 316 10.87 18.78 -1.40
N GLU A 317 10.48 18.38 -2.62
CA GLU A 317 10.15 19.34 -3.69
C GLU A 317 8.94 20.22 -3.34
N ALA A 318 7.94 19.68 -2.63
CA ALA A 318 6.81 20.47 -2.12
C ALA A 318 7.25 21.51 -1.07
N LYS A 319 8.14 21.15 -0.14
CA LYS A 319 8.72 22.05 0.87
C LYS A 319 9.56 23.17 0.27
N LEU A 320 10.31 22.91 -0.81
CA LEU A 320 11.02 23.95 -1.56
C LEU A 320 10.07 25.02 -2.17
N ILE A 321 8.82 24.66 -2.50
CA ILE A 321 7.79 25.61 -2.96
C ILE A 321 7.20 26.42 -1.80
N VAL A 322 7.29 25.90 -0.56
CA VAL A 322 6.82 26.56 0.68
C VAL A 322 7.94 27.39 1.35
N GLU A 323 9.16 27.37 0.80
CA GLU A 323 10.38 27.95 1.40
C GLU A 323 10.83 27.27 2.73
N ASP A 324 10.36 26.04 3.00
CA ASP A 324 10.90 25.18 4.07
C ASP A 324 12.20 24.51 3.60
N TRP A 325 13.28 25.28 3.59
CA TRP A 325 14.59 24.84 3.11
C TRP A 325 15.22 23.75 3.98
N GLU A 326 14.97 23.75 5.29
CA GLU A 326 15.56 22.80 6.23
C GLU A 326 14.86 21.44 6.16
N GLY A 327 13.52 21.43 6.25
CA GLY A 327 12.74 20.23 6.10
C GLY A 327 12.85 19.62 4.70
N ALA A 328 13.11 20.42 3.66
CA ALA A 328 13.32 19.92 2.30
C ALA A 328 14.63 19.12 2.19
N VAL A 329 15.72 19.63 2.76
CA VAL A 329 17.02 18.94 2.79
C VAL A 329 16.92 17.65 3.62
N GLU A 330 16.24 17.66 4.75
CA GLU A 330 16.04 16.45 5.59
C GLU A 330 15.31 15.33 4.84
N ASP A 331 14.19 15.64 4.17
CA ASP A 331 13.44 14.67 3.36
C ASP A 331 14.30 14.11 2.21
N LEU A 332 15.02 14.98 1.50
CA LEU A 332 15.83 14.60 0.33
C LEU A 332 17.11 13.84 0.72
N GLN A 333 17.74 14.16 1.85
CA GLN A 333 18.83 13.35 2.39
C GLN A 333 18.34 11.96 2.84
N THR A 334 17.12 11.86 3.35
CA THR A 334 16.53 10.57 3.75
C THR A 334 16.17 9.72 2.53
N ALA A 335 15.58 10.34 1.49
CA ALA A 335 15.35 9.70 0.20
C ALA A 335 16.67 9.23 -0.45
N ALA A 336 17.72 10.05 -0.44
CA ALA A 336 19.04 9.70 -1.01
C ALA A 336 19.73 8.56 -0.24
N LYS A 337 19.52 8.42 1.07
CA LYS A 337 19.97 7.26 1.86
C LYS A 337 19.22 5.98 1.50
N LYS A 338 17.92 6.06 1.20
CA LYS A 338 17.06 4.93 0.82
C LYS A 338 17.25 4.50 -0.63
N SER A 339 17.55 5.41 -1.54
CA SER A 339 17.72 5.16 -2.98
C SER A 339 18.99 5.83 -3.51
N PRO A 340 20.18 5.33 -3.13
CA PRO A 340 21.44 5.99 -3.42
C PRO A 340 21.72 6.15 -4.92
N GLU A 341 21.25 5.23 -5.76
CA GLU A 341 21.50 5.25 -7.21
C GLU A 341 20.67 6.29 -7.98
N ASP A 342 19.64 6.88 -7.38
CA ASP A 342 18.78 7.83 -8.10
C ASP A 342 19.41 9.23 -8.19
N MET A 343 19.96 9.52 -9.37
CA MET A 343 20.56 10.81 -9.71
C MET A 343 19.56 11.98 -9.62
N ASN A 344 18.26 11.76 -9.81
CA ASN A 344 17.24 12.82 -9.69
C ASN A 344 17.10 13.27 -8.23
N ILE A 345 17.16 12.33 -7.29
CA ILE A 345 17.12 12.62 -5.84
C ILE A 345 18.40 13.36 -5.42
N ARG A 346 19.57 12.95 -5.94
CA ARG A 346 20.85 13.66 -5.73
C ARG A 346 20.81 15.09 -6.28
N GLU A 347 20.23 15.32 -7.46
CA GLU A 347 20.07 16.67 -8.03
C GLU A 347 19.08 17.51 -7.23
N ALA A 348 17.93 16.95 -6.84
CA ALA A 348 16.95 17.62 -5.97
C ALA A 348 17.56 18.01 -4.63
N LEU A 349 18.34 17.11 -4.01
CA LEU A 349 19.09 17.40 -2.79
C LEU A 349 20.08 18.55 -2.98
N HIS A 350 20.89 18.53 -4.05
CA HIS A 350 21.83 19.62 -4.31
C HIS A 350 21.13 20.97 -4.56
N ARG A 351 19.98 20.97 -5.25
CA ARG A 351 19.11 22.16 -5.38
C ARG A 351 18.65 22.66 -4.01
N ALA A 352 18.20 21.76 -3.13
CA ALA A 352 17.74 22.09 -1.78
C ALA A 352 18.86 22.63 -0.88
N GLU A 353 20.02 21.99 -0.87
CA GLU A 353 21.19 22.42 -0.10
C GLU A 353 21.71 23.79 -0.57
N LYS A 354 21.72 24.04 -1.89
CA LYS A 354 22.06 25.36 -2.44
C LYS A 354 21.03 26.42 -2.01
N ALA A 355 19.74 26.10 -2.03
CA ALA A 355 18.69 27.03 -1.60
C ALA A 355 18.77 27.34 -0.09
N LEU A 356 18.99 26.32 0.76
CA LEU A 356 19.23 26.45 2.20
C LEU A 356 20.47 27.29 2.51
N LYS A 357 21.55 27.13 1.73
CA LYS A 357 22.76 27.95 1.87
C LYS A 357 22.51 29.41 1.48
N LEU A 358 21.74 29.64 0.42
CA LEU A 358 21.38 30.99 -0.04
C LEU A 358 20.43 31.71 0.92
N SER A 359 19.48 31.00 1.56
CA SER A 359 18.56 31.60 2.55
C SER A 359 19.24 31.90 3.90
N LYS A 360 20.28 31.16 4.26
CA LYS A 360 21.15 31.45 5.42
C LYS A 360 22.21 32.53 5.16
N ARG A 361 22.45 32.92 3.90
CA ARG A 361 23.43 33.95 3.51
C ARG A 361 22.95 35.35 3.91
N LYS A 362 23.88 36.22 4.34
CA LYS A 362 23.57 37.65 4.55
C LYS A 362 23.30 38.36 3.22
N ASP A 363 22.18 39.09 3.14
CA ASP A 363 21.88 39.99 2.02
C ASP A 363 22.63 41.31 2.18
N TRP A 364 23.76 41.45 1.49
CA TRP A 364 24.62 42.63 1.56
C TRP A 364 23.95 43.89 0.97
N TYR A 365 23.05 43.73 0.00
CA TYR A 365 22.30 44.85 -0.57
C TYR A 365 21.30 45.40 0.45
N LYS A 366 20.63 44.50 1.19
CA LYS A 366 19.74 44.84 2.30
C LYS A 366 20.48 45.50 3.47
N ILE A 367 21.71 45.07 3.76
CA ILE A 367 22.58 45.68 4.79
C ILE A 367 23.03 47.10 4.40
N LEU A 368 23.35 47.35 3.13
CA LEU A 368 23.69 48.70 2.64
C LEU A 368 22.46 49.56 2.28
N GLY A 369 21.25 49.01 2.30
CA GLY A 369 20.01 49.72 1.98
C GLY A 369 19.90 50.14 0.51
N VAL A 370 20.44 49.35 -0.42
CA VAL A 370 20.50 49.63 -1.86
C VAL A 370 19.81 48.56 -2.70
N SER A 371 19.39 48.91 -3.92
CA SER A 371 18.87 47.93 -4.89
C SER A 371 19.95 46.95 -5.34
N LYS A 372 19.57 45.71 -5.69
CA LYS A 372 20.44 44.77 -6.42
C LYS A 372 20.92 45.32 -7.77
N THR A 373 20.19 46.30 -8.34
CA THR A 373 20.54 47.01 -9.57
C THR A 373 21.37 48.29 -9.35
N ALA A 374 21.77 48.62 -8.12
CA ALA A 374 22.47 49.87 -7.83
C ALA A 374 23.86 49.92 -8.48
N SER A 375 24.30 51.11 -8.89
CA SER A 375 25.66 51.33 -9.42
C SER A 375 26.72 51.28 -8.30
N ILE A 376 27.98 51.01 -8.68
CA ILE A 376 29.13 51.03 -7.76
C ILE A 376 29.25 52.41 -7.07
N ALA A 377 28.90 53.50 -7.77
CA ALA A 377 28.87 54.85 -7.22
C ALA A 377 27.81 55.03 -6.12
N GLU A 378 26.63 54.41 -6.25
CA GLU A 378 25.58 54.44 -5.24
C GLU A 378 25.92 53.55 -4.04
N ILE A 379 26.45 52.35 -4.28
CA ILE A 379 26.99 51.44 -3.25
C ILE A 379 28.06 52.16 -2.40
N LYS A 380 29.00 52.86 -3.05
CA LYS A 380 30.06 53.66 -2.40
C LYS A 380 29.52 54.88 -1.64
N ARG A 381 28.41 55.48 -2.08
CA ARG A 381 27.70 56.56 -1.35
C ARG A 381 26.97 56.03 -0.13
N ALA A 382 26.25 54.91 -0.26
CA ALA A 382 25.54 54.25 0.84
C ALA A 382 26.51 53.79 1.94
N TYR A 383 27.60 53.12 1.56
CA TYR A 383 28.69 52.76 2.48
C TYR A 383 29.22 53.97 3.27
N LYS A 384 29.62 55.05 2.58
CA LYS A 384 30.12 56.27 3.24
C LYS A 384 29.10 56.87 4.23
N LYS A 385 27.81 56.87 3.90
CA LYS A 385 26.74 57.37 4.79
C LYS A 385 26.60 56.49 6.03
N LEU A 386 26.51 55.17 5.85
CA LEU A 386 26.30 54.21 6.94
C LEU A 386 27.52 54.07 7.85
N ALA A 387 28.73 54.08 7.30
CA ALA A 387 29.98 54.05 8.07
C ALA A 387 30.15 55.32 8.93
N LEU A 388 29.74 56.50 8.44
CA LEU A 388 29.75 57.75 9.21
C LEU A 388 28.67 57.78 10.31
N GLN A 389 27.58 57.04 10.14
CA GLN A 389 26.47 56.92 11.10
C GLN A 389 26.81 55.92 12.22
N TRP A 390 27.31 54.73 11.88
CA TRP A 390 27.63 53.65 12.81
C TRP A 390 29.09 53.64 13.29
N HIS A 391 29.80 54.77 13.21
CA HIS A 391 31.16 54.88 13.72
C HIS A 391 31.19 54.73 15.25
N PRO A 392 32.09 53.91 15.84
CA PRO A 392 32.12 53.67 17.29
C PRO A 392 32.23 54.98 18.11
N ASP A 393 33.13 55.89 17.71
CA ASP A 393 33.37 57.18 18.37
C ASP A 393 32.14 58.11 18.44
N LYS A 394 31.11 57.87 17.61
CA LYS A 394 29.85 58.64 17.62
C LYS A 394 28.72 57.96 18.38
N ASN A 395 28.87 56.68 18.69
CA ASN A 395 27.87 55.83 19.31
C ASN A 395 28.43 55.23 20.60
N VAL A 396 29.04 56.09 21.44
CA VAL A 396 29.80 55.68 22.64
C VAL A 396 28.93 54.90 23.63
N GLU A 397 27.64 55.20 23.70
CA GLU A 397 26.67 54.53 24.57
C GLU A 397 26.23 53.14 24.03
N ASN A 398 26.10 52.98 22.71
CA ASN A 398 25.72 51.73 22.04
C ASN A 398 26.90 51.13 21.25
N ARG A 399 28.10 51.16 21.85
CA ARG A 399 29.36 50.89 21.15
C ARG A 399 29.44 49.50 20.51
N GLU A 400 28.99 48.46 21.22
CA GLU A 400 29.04 47.07 20.73
C GLU A 400 28.11 46.82 19.53
N GLU A 401 26.92 47.45 19.53
CA GLU A 401 26.00 47.42 18.39
C GLU A 401 26.59 48.15 17.19
N ALA A 402 27.18 49.33 17.42
CA ALA A 402 27.83 50.12 16.40
C ALA A 402 29.03 49.40 15.77
N GLU A 403 29.95 48.84 16.57
CA GLU A 403 31.06 48.02 16.09
C GLU A 403 30.58 46.77 15.34
N THR A 404 29.42 46.20 15.70
CA THR A 404 28.83 45.08 14.98
C THR A 404 28.22 45.50 13.64
N LYS A 405 27.44 46.59 13.60
CA LYS A 405 26.87 47.12 12.35
C LYS A 405 27.95 47.64 11.42
N PHE A 406 28.97 48.32 11.93
CA PHE A 406 30.11 48.81 11.16
C PHE A 406 30.86 47.67 10.46
N ARG A 407 31.09 46.54 11.15
CA ARG A 407 31.65 45.32 10.54
C ARG A 407 30.78 44.75 9.43
N GLU A 408 29.46 44.68 9.62
CA GLU A 408 28.53 44.23 8.56
C GLU A 408 28.52 45.17 7.34
N ILE A 409 28.54 46.47 7.57
CA ILE A 409 28.58 47.52 6.53
C ILE A 409 29.91 47.47 5.74
N ALA A 410 31.03 47.23 6.42
CA ALA A 410 32.34 47.07 5.79
C ALA A 410 32.42 45.81 4.92
N ALA A 411 32.01 44.65 5.45
CA ALA A 411 31.96 43.39 4.71
C ALA A 411 31.04 43.49 3.47
N ALA A 412 29.87 44.12 3.62
CA ALA A 412 28.96 44.36 2.50
C ALA A 412 29.59 45.21 1.38
N TYR A 413 30.36 46.25 1.74
CA TYR A 413 31.06 47.09 0.76
C TYR A 413 32.27 46.38 0.13
N GLU A 414 32.96 45.52 0.86
CA GLU A 414 34.07 44.72 0.30
C GLU A 414 33.59 43.72 -0.77
N VAL A 415 32.37 43.18 -0.62
CA VAL A 415 31.76 42.23 -1.56
C VAL A 415 31.05 42.92 -2.73
N LEU A 416 30.37 44.05 -2.49
CA LEU A 416 29.54 44.74 -3.50
C LEU A 416 30.23 45.95 -4.18
N GLY A 417 31.33 46.45 -3.61
CA GLY A 417 32.11 47.57 -4.15
C GLY A 417 33.12 47.17 -5.23
N ASP A 418 33.40 45.87 -5.35
CA ASP A 418 34.22 45.24 -6.38
C ASP A 418 33.32 44.49 -7.38
N ASP A 419 33.52 44.69 -8.67
CA ASP A 419 32.60 44.19 -9.70
C ASP A 419 32.71 42.67 -9.90
N GLU A 420 33.90 42.09 -9.73
CA GLU A 420 34.08 40.63 -9.82
C GLU A 420 33.50 39.90 -8.61
N LYS A 421 33.73 40.42 -7.39
CA LYS A 421 33.12 39.89 -6.16
C LYS A 421 31.61 40.04 -6.24
N ARG A 422 31.09 41.15 -6.74
CA ARG A 422 29.65 41.33 -6.94
C ARG A 422 29.05 40.31 -7.91
N VAL A 423 29.67 40.12 -9.08
CA VAL A 423 29.19 39.12 -10.07
C VAL A 423 29.21 37.71 -9.49
N ARG A 424 30.24 37.34 -8.71
CA ARG A 424 30.29 36.07 -7.97
C ARG A 424 29.19 35.99 -6.90
N TYR A 425 28.91 37.09 -6.20
CA TYR A 425 27.88 37.16 -5.17
C TYR A 425 26.49 36.91 -5.76
N ASP A 426 26.15 37.62 -6.84
CA ASP A 426 24.85 37.56 -7.52
C ASP A 426 24.58 36.20 -8.18
N ARG A 427 25.63 35.46 -8.58
CA ARG A 427 25.52 34.06 -9.05
C ARG A 427 25.30 33.03 -7.93
N GLY A 428 25.42 33.45 -6.67
CA GLY A 428 25.37 32.56 -5.52
C GLY A 428 26.63 31.71 -5.34
N GLU A 429 27.79 32.19 -5.80
CA GLU A 429 29.09 31.56 -5.55
C GLU A 429 29.62 31.94 -4.16
N ASP A 430 30.42 31.05 -3.54
CA ASP A 430 30.98 31.25 -2.20
C ASP A 430 32.15 32.25 -2.22
N ILE A 431 31.93 33.43 -1.62
CA ILE A 431 32.98 34.44 -1.43
C ILE A 431 33.59 34.34 -0.03
N GLU A 432 32.80 33.95 0.97
CA GLU A 432 33.22 33.82 2.37
C GLU A 432 34.36 32.78 2.54
N ASN A 433 34.43 31.77 1.66
CA ASN A 433 35.49 30.77 1.68
C ASN A 433 36.80 31.24 1.00
N MET A 434 36.79 32.33 0.22
CA MET A 434 38.00 32.88 -0.41
C MET A 434 38.93 33.61 0.58
N GLY A 435 38.51 33.77 1.84
CA GLY A 435 39.38 34.27 2.92
C GLY A 435 40.35 33.23 3.50
N MET A 436 40.27 31.96 3.08
CA MET A 436 41.06 30.86 3.68
C MET A 436 41.76 29.93 2.66
N ASP A 437 41.31 29.84 1.40
CA ASP A 437 41.79 28.83 0.44
C ASP A 437 42.46 29.40 -0.84
N MET A 438 42.80 30.70 -0.83
CA MET A 438 43.71 31.29 -1.81
C MET A 438 45.04 31.62 -1.12
N GLY A 439 46.13 31.00 -1.58
CA GLY A 439 47.44 31.09 -0.94
C GLY A 439 48.06 32.48 -0.99
N GLY A 440 47.77 33.32 0.00
CA GLY A 440 48.32 34.67 0.12
C GLY A 440 48.06 35.30 1.49
N ALA A 441 49.08 35.27 2.36
CA ALA A 441 49.25 36.08 3.59
C ALA A 441 47.97 36.52 4.33
N GLY A 442 47.54 35.74 5.33
CA GLY A 442 46.36 36.04 6.16
C GLY A 442 46.44 37.42 6.85
N PHE A 443 45.49 38.30 6.52
CA PHE A 443 45.43 39.66 7.03
C PHE A 443 44.39 39.78 8.16
N ASN A 444 44.80 39.54 9.41
CA ASN A 444 43.99 39.82 10.60
C ASN A 444 43.95 41.33 10.87
N PRO A 445 42.83 42.06 10.70
CA PRO A 445 42.82 43.52 10.87
C PRO A 445 42.83 43.99 12.33
N PHE A 446 42.63 43.06 13.29
CA PHE A 446 42.35 43.39 14.70
C PHE A 446 42.89 42.35 15.71
N GLY A 447 43.87 41.55 15.30
CA GLY A 447 44.36 40.39 16.09
C GLY A 447 45.87 40.42 16.35
N GLY A 448 46.33 41.30 17.23
CA GLY A 448 47.73 41.37 17.66
C GLY A 448 47.99 42.55 18.62
N ALA A 449 48.71 42.32 19.72
CA ALA A 449 48.92 43.33 20.75
C ALA A 449 50.26 44.09 20.56
N GLY A 450 50.22 45.40 20.76
CA GLY A 450 51.40 46.22 21.09
C GLY A 450 52.34 46.59 19.92
N GLY A 451 52.04 47.69 19.22
CA GLY A 451 52.98 48.31 18.27
C GLY A 451 52.32 49.45 17.49
N GLY A 452 52.69 50.69 17.77
CA GLY A 452 52.08 51.86 17.14
C GLY A 452 52.54 52.08 15.70
N GLN A 453 51.59 52.15 14.76
CA GLN A 453 51.76 52.70 13.42
C GLN A 453 50.58 53.62 13.11
N GLN A 454 50.84 54.77 12.50
CA GLN A 454 49.81 55.79 12.26
C GLN A 454 49.03 55.49 10.96
N PHE A 455 47.71 55.38 11.04
CA PHE A 455 46.84 55.36 9.86
C PHE A 455 46.70 56.78 9.28
N THR A 456 47.67 57.19 8.45
CA THR A 456 47.59 58.46 7.72
C THR A 456 46.60 58.34 6.56
N PHE A 457 45.35 58.73 6.80
CA PHE A 457 44.33 58.85 5.75
C PHE A 457 44.61 60.08 4.87
N GLN A 458 45.16 59.85 3.67
CA GLN A 458 45.38 60.90 2.66
C GLN A 458 44.01 61.44 2.17
N PHE A 459 43.64 62.66 2.58
CA PHE A 459 42.41 63.32 2.14
C PHE A 459 42.71 64.14 0.88
N GLU A 460 42.33 63.64 -0.30
CA GLU A 460 42.70 64.27 -1.56
C GLU A 460 41.78 65.46 -1.90
N GLY A 461 42.35 66.67 -1.80
CA GLY A 461 41.65 67.93 -2.09
C GLY A 461 42.55 69.16 -1.94
N GLY A 462 43.47 69.40 -2.88
CA GLY A 462 44.29 70.61 -2.90
C GLY A 462 45.43 70.61 -3.92
N PHE A 463 45.22 71.29 -5.06
CA PHE A 463 46.32 71.91 -5.84
C PHE A 463 46.84 73.16 -5.06
N PRO A 464 48.02 73.76 -5.35
CA PRO A 464 48.85 73.59 -6.57
C PRO A 464 50.37 73.43 -6.33
N GLY A 465 51.16 73.26 -7.41
CA GLY A 465 52.61 73.48 -7.41
C GLY A 465 53.36 72.72 -8.51
N GLY A 466 53.91 73.40 -9.52
CA GLY A 466 54.54 72.74 -10.68
C GLY A 466 56.02 72.36 -10.50
N GLY A 467 56.47 71.35 -11.25
CA GLY A 467 57.88 70.90 -11.27
C GLY A 467 58.18 69.76 -12.26
N PHE A 468 58.45 70.10 -13.51
CA PHE A 468 59.19 69.29 -14.51
C PHE A 468 60.65 69.82 -14.60
N PRO A 469 61.66 69.17 -15.26
CA PRO A 469 61.57 68.08 -16.25
C PRO A 469 62.64 66.94 -16.15
N GLY A 470 62.63 66.02 -17.14
CA GLY A 470 63.66 65.00 -17.44
C GLY A 470 63.25 63.58 -17.02
N GLY A 471 63.40 62.50 -17.80
CA GLY A 471 64.20 62.19 -19.01
C GLY A 471 65.03 60.93 -18.70
N PHE A 472 65.16 59.84 -19.47
CA PHE A 472 65.20 59.46 -20.91
C PHE A 472 64.81 57.95 -20.95
N ASP A 473 64.60 57.15 -22.02
CA ASP A 473 64.27 57.23 -23.45
C ASP A 473 64.37 55.77 -24.00
N LEU A 474 63.51 55.34 -24.95
CA LEU A 474 63.64 54.19 -25.90
C LEU A 474 63.97 52.76 -25.36
N TYR A 475 63.77 51.63 -26.05
CA TYR A 475 63.33 51.28 -27.43
C TYR A 475 62.12 50.30 -27.32
N GLN A 476 61.09 50.29 -28.16
CA GLN A 476 60.98 50.01 -29.61
C GLN A 476 61.35 48.56 -30.05
N LEU A 477 60.36 47.83 -30.57
CA LEU A 477 60.48 46.90 -31.72
C LEU A 477 59.09 46.60 -32.33
N ASP A 478 59.06 46.17 -33.59
CA ASP A 478 57.91 46.35 -34.50
C ASP A 478 57.13 45.07 -34.90
N LEU A 479 55.94 45.28 -35.50
CA LEU A 479 55.01 44.29 -36.09
C LEU A 479 55.60 43.63 -37.37
N PRO A 480 55.18 42.40 -37.81
CA PRO A 480 54.03 42.32 -38.75
C PRO A 480 53.21 40.99 -38.84
N HIS A 481 51.87 41.11 -38.79
CA HIS A 481 50.93 40.78 -39.90
C HIS A 481 51.07 39.49 -40.78
N GLN A 482 50.08 38.56 -40.77
CA GLN A 482 49.13 38.27 -41.90
C GLN A 482 48.24 37.00 -41.76
N LYS A 483 47.29 36.80 -42.70
CA LYS A 483 46.17 35.81 -42.70
C LYS A 483 46.36 34.58 -43.62
N LYS A 484 45.64 33.48 -43.31
CA LYS A 484 44.88 32.52 -44.18
C LYS A 484 44.23 31.46 -43.25
N GLN A 485 42.96 31.06 -43.27
CA GLN A 485 41.89 30.88 -44.28
C GLN A 485 41.89 29.53 -45.01
N ILE A 486 40.93 28.67 -44.62
CA ILE A 486 40.34 27.47 -45.29
C ILE A 486 39.14 26.99 -44.41
N LEU A 487 38.33 26.01 -44.81
CA LEU A 487 37.07 26.19 -45.57
C LEU A 487 36.10 25.01 -45.25
N GLN A 488 34.96 24.94 -45.95
CA GLN A 488 33.86 23.96 -45.90
C GLN A 488 34.16 22.66 -46.70
N CYS A 489 33.32 21.62 -46.81
CA CYS A 489 31.90 21.33 -46.43
C CYS A 489 31.79 19.87 -45.91
N SER A 490 30.68 19.15 -45.69
CA SER A 490 29.23 19.20 -46.06
C SER A 490 28.35 18.94 -44.80
N ILE A 491 27.02 19.08 -44.69
CA ILE A 491 25.80 18.79 -45.50
C ILE A 491 25.54 17.27 -45.71
N GLY A 492 24.42 16.69 -45.26
CA GLY A 492 23.33 17.19 -44.39
C GLY A 492 22.02 16.36 -44.50
N PHE A 493 21.03 16.63 -43.63
CA PHE A 493 19.64 16.09 -43.61
C PHE A 493 19.48 14.55 -43.47
N LEU A 494 18.63 14.04 -42.58
CA LEU A 494 17.17 14.13 -42.65
C LEU A 494 16.50 13.96 -41.26
N PHE A 495 15.26 14.42 -41.12
CA PHE A 495 14.40 14.28 -39.93
C PHE A 495 13.24 13.32 -40.25
N LEU A 496 12.77 12.50 -39.28
CA LEU A 496 11.37 12.06 -39.02
C LEU A 496 11.25 10.62 -38.43
N PHE A 497 10.61 10.54 -37.26
CA PHE A 497 9.72 9.46 -36.75
C PHE A 497 10.23 8.07 -36.29
N PHE A 498 9.39 7.48 -35.43
CA PHE A 498 9.46 6.21 -34.67
C PHE A 498 10.58 6.13 -33.62
N SER A 499 10.31 6.05 -32.30
CA SER A 499 9.31 5.31 -31.48
C SER A 499 9.60 3.83 -31.33
N GLY A 500 10.13 3.44 -30.16
CA GLY A 500 10.28 2.05 -29.73
C GLY A 500 11.15 1.91 -28.47
N LYS A 501 10.53 1.72 -27.29
CA LYS A 501 11.23 1.37 -26.04
C LYS A 501 11.10 -0.13 -25.77
N SER A 502 12.21 -0.86 -25.72
CA SER A 502 12.33 -2.12 -24.95
C SER A 502 13.81 -2.51 -24.80
N PRO A 503 14.43 -2.34 -23.61
CA PRO A 503 15.77 -2.85 -23.37
C PRO A 503 15.72 -4.37 -23.15
N PHE A 504 16.52 -5.13 -23.91
CA PHE A 504 16.76 -6.54 -23.62
C PHE A 504 17.95 -6.71 -22.69
N MET A 505 17.87 -7.73 -21.84
CA MET A 505 18.77 -8.03 -20.74
C MET A 505 20.21 -8.32 -21.23
N LEU A 506 21.20 -7.53 -20.78
CA LEU A 506 22.61 -7.93 -20.90
C LEU A 506 22.91 -9.00 -19.84
N ILE A 507 23.34 -10.18 -20.30
CA ILE A 507 24.00 -11.18 -19.46
C ILE A 507 25.46 -11.21 -19.89
N LEU A 508 26.36 -10.79 -18.98
CA LEU A 508 27.80 -10.94 -19.19
C LEU A 508 28.18 -12.41 -18.97
N TRP A 509 28.80 -13.02 -19.98
CA TRP A 509 29.39 -14.35 -19.88
C TRP A 509 30.89 -14.19 -19.64
N ASN A 510 31.44 -14.96 -18.70
CA ASN A 510 32.87 -15.00 -18.39
C ASN A 510 33.32 -16.46 -18.34
N GLU A 511 34.49 -16.75 -18.90
CA GLU A 511 34.98 -18.11 -19.07
C GLU A 511 35.62 -18.65 -17.77
N SER A 512 35.40 -19.94 -17.46
CA SER A 512 36.46 -20.92 -17.21
C SER A 512 35.94 -22.27 -16.68
N ILE A 513 36.76 -23.31 -16.87
CA ILE A 513 36.64 -24.69 -16.32
C ILE A 513 35.44 -25.49 -16.87
N GLY A 514 35.72 -26.48 -17.71
CA GLY A 514 34.74 -27.44 -18.22
C GLY A 514 34.92 -28.85 -17.64
N LEU A 515 33.87 -29.68 -17.73
CA LEU A 515 33.94 -31.09 -17.35
C LEU A 515 33.03 -31.97 -18.24
N VAL A 516 33.60 -32.36 -19.38
CA VAL A 516 33.49 -33.64 -20.11
C VAL A 516 32.25 -34.55 -19.86
N LEU A 517 31.62 -34.95 -20.99
CA LEU A 517 30.69 -36.08 -21.25
C LEU A 517 29.14 -35.89 -21.09
N ILE A 518 28.44 -36.64 -21.95
CA ILE A 518 26.96 -36.88 -22.09
C ILE A 518 26.12 -35.59 -22.27
N PHE A 519 25.51 -35.29 -23.43
CA PHE A 519 24.63 -36.15 -24.23
C PHE A 519 24.71 -35.89 -25.74
N SER A 520 24.43 -36.94 -26.53
CA SER A 520 24.15 -36.85 -27.96
C SER A 520 22.64 -36.78 -28.25
N ALA A 521 22.30 -36.39 -29.49
CA ALA A 521 20.95 -36.35 -30.10
C ALA A 521 19.96 -35.25 -29.64
N LEU A 522 19.92 -34.13 -30.39
CA LEU A 522 18.65 -33.43 -30.73
C LEU A 522 18.73 -32.45 -31.94
N SER A 523 19.68 -32.62 -32.85
CA SER A 523 19.97 -31.72 -33.99
C SER A 523 18.96 -31.77 -35.16
N VAL A 524 17.67 -31.93 -34.89
CA VAL A 524 16.63 -32.20 -35.92
C VAL A 524 15.49 -31.17 -35.96
N ILE A 525 15.24 -30.42 -34.88
CA ILE A 525 14.00 -29.61 -34.74
C ILE A 525 14.14 -28.14 -35.18
N VAL A 526 15.36 -27.56 -35.15
CA VAL A 526 15.57 -26.14 -35.49
C VAL A 526 15.45 -25.84 -36.99
N GLY A 527 15.67 -26.83 -37.86
CA GLY A 527 15.72 -26.64 -39.32
C GLY A 527 14.39 -26.34 -40.01
N LEU A 528 13.24 -26.56 -39.35
CA LEU A 528 11.91 -26.46 -39.97
C LEU A 528 11.15 -25.16 -39.68
N TRP A 529 11.63 -24.31 -38.77
CA TRP A 529 10.94 -23.05 -38.44
C TRP A 529 11.34 -21.88 -39.34
N VAL A 530 12.60 -21.82 -39.77
CA VAL A 530 13.14 -20.71 -40.57
C VAL A 530 12.55 -20.65 -41.98
N PHE A 531 12.08 -21.78 -42.52
CA PHE A 531 11.56 -21.88 -43.89
C PHE A 531 10.08 -21.44 -44.06
N SER A 532 9.37 -21.16 -42.96
CA SER A 532 7.94 -20.80 -42.98
C SER A 532 7.71 -19.28 -43.04
N ILE A 533 8.61 -18.49 -42.44
CA ILE A 533 8.41 -17.04 -42.25
C ILE A 533 8.75 -16.24 -43.51
N THR A 534 9.72 -16.70 -44.32
CA THR A 534 10.17 -16.01 -45.55
C THR A 534 9.16 -16.06 -46.70
N ASN A 535 8.29 -17.08 -46.77
CA ASN A 535 7.25 -17.17 -47.82
C ASN A 535 5.97 -16.38 -47.51
N ALA A 536 5.75 -15.92 -46.28
CA ALA A 536 4.55 -15.16 -45.92
C ALA A 536 4.59 -13.69 -46.38
N ILE A 537 5.79 -13.11 -46.48
CA ILE A 537 5.98 -11.68 -46.76
C ILE A 537 5.82 -11.37 -48.27
N LEU A 538 6.27 -12.27 -49.14
CA LEU A 538 6.25 -12.10 -50.61
C LEU A 538 4.86 -12.19 -51.28
N LEU A 539 3.79 -12.47 -50.52
CA LEU A 539 2.42 -12.55 -51.05
C LEU A 539 1.52 -11.37 -50.66
N PHE A 540 1.99 -10.42 -49.83
CA PHE A 540 1.15 -9.30 -49.39
C PHE A 540 1.26 -8.05 -50.30
N GLU A 541 2.43 -7.79 -50.89
CA GLU A 541 2.66 -6.58 -51.71
C GLU A 541 1.99 -6.60 -53.10
N VAL A 542 1.60 -7.78 -53.61
CA VAL A 542 0.99 -7.91 -54.96
C VAL A 542 -0.50 -7.52 -54.99
N SER A 543 -1.14 -7.34 -53.83
CA SER A 543 -2.60 -7.18 -53.72
C SER A 543 -3.11 -5.72 -53.72
N GLN A 544 -2.22 -4.73 -53.52
CA GLN A 544 -2.63 -3.31 -53.30
C GLN A 544 -2.28 -2.34 -54.45
N CYS A 545 -1.95 -2.85 -55.65
CA CYS A 545 -1.69 -2.00 -56.82
C CYS A 545 -2.69 -2.25 -57.96
N LYS A 546 -4.00 -2.28 -57.66
CA LYS A 546 -5.04 -2.49 -58.69
C LYS A 546 -6.48 -2.04 -58.39
N LYS A 547 -6.70 -0.81 -57.89
CA LYS A 547 -7.89 0.04 -58.17
C LYS A 547 -7.85 1.37 -57.40
N TRP A 548 -8.01 2.47 -58.14
CA TRP A 548 -8.01 3.88 -57.72
C TRP A 548 -6.67 4.40 -57.17
#